data_AF-A0A1G9A8P9-F1
#
_entry.id   AF-A0A1G9A8P9-F1
#
_cell.length_a   1.000
_cell.length_b   1.000
_cell.length_c   1.000
_cell.angle_alpha   90.00
_cell.angle_beta   90.00
_cell.angle_gamma   90.00
#
_symmetry.space_group_name_H-M   'P 1'
#
loop_
_entity.id
_entity.type
_entity.pdbx_description
1 polymer ?
#
loop_
_entity_poly.entity_id
_entity_poly.type
_entity_poly.pdbx_seq_one_letter_code
_entity_poly.pdbx_strand_id
1 'polypeptide(L)'
;MNTQVLLNHLKSKYPSHEFELENSQDFEGEDLPEQLISVIHEDMAIVDLFSSSCGRFEADPLKEYGINTEDAELLKQHNKVSL
;
A
#
# COMPACT_ATOMS: atom_id res chain seq x y z
N MET A 1 9.41 -2.26 11.36
CA MET A 1 8.02 -2.45 11.84
C MET A 1 7.48 -3.72 11.20
N ASN A 2 6.76 -4.59 11.92
CA ASN A 2 6.17 -5.78 11.29
C ASN A 2 4.85 -5.42 10.59
N THR A 3 4.38 -6.29 9.69
CA THR A 3 3.17 -6.08 8.88
C THR A 3 1.96 -5.70 9.73
N GLN A 4 1.71 -6.44 10.83
CA GLN A 4 0.54 -6.21 11.68
C GLN A 4 0.55 -4.85 12.37
N VAL A 5 1.72 -4.37 12.84
CA VAL A 5 1.82 -3.06 13.50
C VAL A 5 1.58 -1.94 12.49
N LEU A 6 2.11 -2.05 11.27
CA LEU A 6 1.85 -1.06 10.21
C LEU A 6 0.37 -1.06 9.80
N LEU A 7 -0.22 -2.25 9.60
CA LEU A 7 -1.63 -2.38 9.26
C LEU A 7 -2.54 -1.74 10.32
N ASN A 8 -2.26 -2.00 11.60
CA ASN A 8 -3.03 -1.41 12.71
C ASN A 8 -2.86 0.11 12.78
N HIS A 9 -1.65 0.62 12.52
CA HIS A 9 -1.39 2.06 12.44
C HIS A 9 -2.21 2.71 11.33
N LEU A 10 -2.18 2.14 10.12
CA LEU A 10 -2.93 2.63 8.96
C LEU A 10 -4.44 2.60 9.20
N LYS A 11 -4.99 1.47 9.68
CA LYS A 11 -6.43 1.34 10.00
C LYS A 11 -6.89 2.32 11.08
N SER A 12 -6.05 2.59 12.07
CA SER A 12 -6.34 3.56 13.13
C SER A 12 -6.35 5.00 12.62
N LYS A 13 -5.39 5.35 11.75
CA LYS A 13 -5.21 6.70 11.22
C LYS A 13 -6.18 7.04 10.08
N TYR A 14 -6.58 6.05 9.29
CA TYR A 14 -7.45 6.17 8.12
C TYR A 14 -8.68 5.27 8.23
N PRO A 15 -9.62 5.55 9.17
CA PRO A 15 -10.76 4.67 9.43
C PRO A 15 -11.79 4.62 8.30
N SER A 16 -11.73 5.55 7.33
CA SER A 16 -12.55 5.57 6.13
C SER A 16 -12.01 4.72 4.98
N HIS A 17 -10.78 4.21 5.13
CA HIS A 17 -10.09 3.43 4.11
C HIS A 17 -10.12 1.96 4.48
N GLU A 18 -10.22 1.14 3.46
CA GLU A 18 -10.15 -0.31 3.59
C GLU A 18 -8.72 -0.77 3.28
N PHE A 19 -8.14 -1.51 4.22
CA PHE A 19 -6.79 -2.07 4.09
C PHE A 19 -6.84 -3.59 4.24
N GLU A 20 -6.21 -4.28 3.31
CA GLU A 20 -6.14 -5.73 3.24
C GLU A 20 -4.70 -6.23 3.25
N LEU A 21 -4.56 -7.55 3.36
CA LEU A 21 -3.28 -8.25 3.28
C LEU A 21 -3.29 -9.12 2.03
N GLU A 22 -2.37 -8.82 1.12
CA GLU A 22 -2.18 -9.58 -0.11
C GLU A 22 -1.07 -10.61 0.06
N ASN A 23 -1.20 -11.74 -0.63
CA ASN A 23 -0.12 -12.72 -0.72
C ASN A 23 0.97 -12.19 -1.66
N SER A 24 2.21 -12.12 -1.19
CA SER A 24 3.30 -11.61 -2.04
C SER A 24 3.62 -12.51 -3.24
N GLN A 25 3.16 -13.76 -3.26
CA GLN A 25 3.29 -14.66 -4.42
C GLN A 25 2.60 -14.14 -5.67
N ASP A 26 1.61 -13.26 -5.53
CA ASP A 26 0.88 -12.68 -6.66
C ASP A 26 1.60 -11.45 -7.26
N PHE A 27 2.77 -11.08 -6.72
CA PHE A 27 3.52 -9.89 -7.10
C PHE A 27 4.95 -10.22 -7.55
N GLU A 28 5.43 -9.48 -8.54
CA GLU A 28 6.83 -9.57 -8.98
C GLU A 28 7.72 -8.68 -8.11
N GLY A 29 8.73 -9.28 -7.47
CA GLY A 29 9.71 -8.55 -6.67
C GLY A 29 10.71 -9.47 -5.97
N GLU A 30 11.92 -8.97 -5.76
CA GLU A 30 12.93 -9.66 -4.95
C GLU A 30 12.75 -9.27 -3.47
N ASP A 31 12.81 -10.24 -2.56
CA ASP A 31 12.72 -10.06 -1.10
C ASP A 31 11.42 -9.44 -0.55
N LEU A 32 10.28 -9.65 -1.20
CA LEU A 32 8.97 -9.22 -0.68
C LEU A 32 8.69 -9.85 0.70
N PRO A 33 7.99 -9.16 1.62
CA PRO A 33 7.48 -9.78 2.84
C PRO A 33 6.47 -10.90 2.50
N GLU A 34 6.16 -11.79 3.45
CA GLU A 34 5.15 -12.85 3.23
C GLU A 34 3.76 -12.30 2.88
N GLN A 35 3.44 -11.11 3.42
CA GLN A 35 2.18 -10.42 3.17
C GLN A 35 2.46 -8.95 2.87
N LEU A 36 1.82 -8.44 1.83
CA LEU A 36 1.83 -7.02 1.46
C LEU A 36 0.59 -6.34 2.05
N ILE A 37 0.70 -5.05 2.34
CA ILE A 37 -0.46 -4.24 2.73
C ILE A 37 -0.99 -3.54 1.49
N SER A 38 -2.28 -3.73 1.18
CA SER A 38 -2.98 -3.02 0.13
C SER A 38 -3.97 -2.01 0.69
N VAL A 39 -4.28 -1.00 -0.10
CA VAL A 39 -5.43 -0.12 0.08
C VAL A 39 -6.45 -0.46 -0.98
N ILE A 40 -7.69 -0.74 -0.59
CA ILE A 40 -8.77 -0.95 -1.55
C ILE A 40 -9.26 0.40 -2.04
N HIS A 41 -9.09 0.63 -3.33
CA HIS A 41 -9.51 1.86 -4.01
C HIS A 41 -10.18 1.49 -5.33
N GLU A 42 -11.44 1.91 -5.50
CA GLU A 42 -12.25 1.59 -6.69
C GLU A 42 -12.28 0.07 -7.00
N ASP A 43 -12.50 -0.75 -5.96
CA ASP A 43 -12.50 -2.22 -6.04
C ASP A 43 -11.17 -2.85 -6.48
N MET A 44 -10.05 -2.11 -6.40
CA MET A 44 -8.70 -2.59 -6.71
C MET A 44 -7.79 -2.53 -5.49
N ALA A 45 -6.95 -3.56 -5.32
CA ALA A 45 -5.92 -3.61 -4.29
C ALA A 45 -4.67 -2.84 -4.74
N ILE A 46 -4.40 -1.70 -4.09
CA ILE A 46 -3.26 -0.85 -4.39
C ILE A 46 -2.13 -1.11 -3.38
N VAL A 47 -1.04 -1.71 -3.85
CA VAL A 47 0.15 -2.01 -3.02
C VAL A 47 1.27 -0.98 -3.13
N ASP A 48 1.22 -0.10 -4.15
CA ASP A 48 2.08 1.08 -4.28
C ASP A 48 1.22 2.33 -4.47
N LEU A 49 1.15 3.17 -3.45
CA LEU A 49 0.35 4.40 -3.46
C LEU A 49 1.00 5.54 -4.26
N PHE A 50 2.24 5.37 -4.73
CA PHE A 50 2.89 6.31 -5.63
C PHE A 50 2.65 5.98 -7.10
N SER A 51 1.86 4.95 -7.37
CA SER A 51 1.45 4.56 -8.70
C SER A 51 -0.06 4.66 -8.79
N SER A 52 -0.56 5.17 -9.92
CA SER A 52 -2.00 5.26 -10.21
C SER A 52 -2.63 3.88 -10.11
N SER A 53 -3.95 3.81 -9.91
CA SER A 53 -4.67 2.53 -9.78
C SER A 53 -4.51 1.63 -11.01
N CYS A 54 -4.30 2.23 -12.19
CA CYS A 54 -4.00 1.52 -13.44
C CYS A 54 -2.51 1.17 -13.66
N GLY A 55 -1.64 1.52 -12.72
CA GLY A 55 -0.19 1.24 -12.71
C GLY A 55 0.64 1.99 -13.77
N ARG A 56 0.06 2.96 -14.47
CA ARG A 56 0.69 3.60 -15.65
C ARG A 56 1.36 4.93 -15.37
N PHE A 57 0.98 5.60 -14.29
CA PHE A 57 1.41 6.95 -13.97
C PHE A 57 1.84 7.04 -12.52
N GLU A 58 2.77 7.95 -12.25
CA GLU A 58 3.08 8.36 -10.88
C GLU A 58 1.84 9.05 -10.28
N ALA A 59 1.50 8.69 -9.05
CA ALA A 59 0.38 9.23 -8.29
C ALA A 59 0.88 10.00 -7.07
N ASP A 60 0.14 11.05 -6.72
CA ASP A 60 0.26 11.73 -5.43
C ASP A 60 -0.63 10.97 -4.42
N PRO A 61 -0.07 10.25 -3.43
CA PRO A 61 -0.83 9.40 -2.53
C PRO A 61 -1.95 10.14 -1.79
N LEU A 62 -1.74 11.42 -1.51
CA LEU A 62 -2.70 12.23 -0.78
C LEU A 62 -3.86 12.64 -1.69
N LYS A 63 -3.58 12.99 -2.94
CA LYS A 63 -4.63 13.42 -3.88
C LYS A 63 -5.45 12.24 -4.40
N GLU A 64 -4.79 11.14 -4.72
CA GLU A 64 -5.43 9.98 -5.33
C GLU A 64 -6.11 9.12 -4.27
N TYR A 65 -5.36 8.78 -3.22
CA TYR A 65 -5.78 7.78 -2.23
C TYR A 65 -6.11 8.39 -0.88
N GLY A 66 -5.95 9.71 -0.67
CA GLY A 66 -6.24 10.34 0.62
C GLY A 66 -5.27 9.94 1.75
N ILE A 67 -4.10 9.38 1.42
CA ILE A 67 -3.09 8.93 2.38
C ILE A 67 -1.90 9.89 2.32
N ASN A 68 -1.42 10.36 3.46
CA ASN A 68 -0.28 11.28 3.47
C ASN A 68 0.99 10.59 2.95
N THR A 69 1.92 11.40 2.46
CA THR A 69 3.17 10.92 1.85
C THR A 69 4.01 10.09 2.83
N GLU A 70 4.09 10.46 4.11
CA GLU A 70 4.88 9.75 5.11
C GLU A 70 4.39 8.31 5.32
N ASP A 71 3.07 8.11 5.44
CA ASP A 71 2.49 6.77 5.60
C ASP A 71 2.54 5.96 4.30
N ALA A 72 2.41 6.62 3.14
CA ALA A 72 2.60 6.00 1.84
C ALA A 72 4.05 5.51 1.67
N GLU A 73 5.05 6.28 2.11
CA GLU A 73 6.45 5.85 2.15
C GLU A 73 6.65 4.66 3.08
N LEU A 74 6.04 4.65 4.27
CA LEU A 74 6.09 3.51 5.19
C LEU A 74 5.54 2.23 4.53
N LEU A 75 4.41 2.34 3.82
CA LEU A 75 3.81 1.22 3.09
C LEU A 75 4.72 0.76 1.95
N LYS A 76 5.26 1.69 1.14
CA LYS A 76 6.20 1.37 0.06
C LYS A 76 7.47 0.68 0.57
N GLN A 77 8.06 1.18 1.65
CA GLN A 77 9.24 0.58 2.29
C GLN A 77 8.95 -0.80 2.87
N HIS A 78 7.75 -1.01 3.43
CA HIS A 78 7.34 -2.29 3.97
C HIS A 78 7.12 -3.33 2.86
N ASN A 79 6.33 -2.96 1.85
CA ASN A 79 5.98 -3.82 0.72
C ASN A 79 7.18 -4.07 -0.21
N LYS A 80 8.23 -3.22 -0.15
CA LYS A 80 9.41 -3.26 -1.02
C LYS A 80 9.09 -3.24 -2.51
N VAL A 81 7.90 -2.76 -2.86
CA VAL A 81 7.49 -2.60 -4.25
C VAL A 81 8.30 -1.46 -4.86
N SER A 82 9.13 -1.84 -5.83
CA SER A 82 9.88 -0.93 -6.68
C SER A 82 9.27 -1.09 -8.06
N LEU A 83 8.33 -0.20 -8.42
CA LEU A 83 7.92 -0.07 -9.81
C LEU A 83 9.02 0.63 -10.61
#